data_AF-A0A3A6PBY8-F1
#
_entry.id   AF-A0A3A6PBY8-F1
#
_cell.length_a   1.000
_cell.length_b   1.000
_cell.length_c   1.000
_cell.angle_alpha   90.00
_cell.angle_beta   90.00
_cell.angle_gamma   90.00
#
_symmetry.space_group_name_H-M   'P 1'
#
loop_
_entity.id
_entity.type
_entity.pdbx_description
1 polymer ?
#
loop_
_entity_poly.entity_id
_entity_poly.type
_entity_poly.pdbx_seq_one_letter_code
_entity_poly.pdbx_strand_id
1 'polypeptide(L)'
;MKTSEIVDKIKEEVELPMLLSVSGEQVKDSYYFDPSELIAEGSYNQAMMNTKATELVVVKLKSDKHYDAVKEGLTKRAEDIIKTFSQYLPDQHEDAKNYQIVRQGNYVMLSISHDQEAIKKVFDSFFK
;
A
#
# COMPACT_ATOMS: atom_id res chain seq x y z
N MET A 1 14.29 1.53 -10.95
CA MET A 1 12.95 2.12 -10.81
C MET A 1 12.71 2.45 -9.35
N LYS A 2 12.34 3.70 -9.10
CA LYS A 2 12.00 4.20 -7.77
C LYS A 2 10.60 3.75 -7.39
N THR A 3 10.35 3.55 -6.10
CA THR A 3 8.99 3.23 -5.62
C THR A 3 8.04 4.40 -5.86
N SER A 4 8.55 5.63 -5.85
CA SER A 4 7.76 6.84 -6.14
C SER A 4 7.28 6.88 -7.59
N GLU A 5 8.13 6.48 -8.56
CA GLU A 5 7.75 6.45 -9.99
C GLU A 5 6.57 5.50 -10.26
N ILE A 6 6.54 4.35 -9.57
CA ILE A 6 5.42 3.40 -9.65
C ILE A 6 4.15 4.04 -9.09
N VAL A 7 4.25 4.63 -7.90
CA VAL A 7 3.11 5.26 -7.21
C VAL A 7 2.55 6.42 -8.03
N ASP A 8 3.41 7.27 -8.56
CA ASP A 8 3.01 8.43 -9.36
C ASP A 8 2.30 7.97 -10.63
N LYS A 9 2.80 6.92 -11.30
CA LYS A 9 2.15 6.35 -12.47
C LYS A 9 0.78 5.76 -12.16
N ILE A 10 0.62 5.10 -11.01
CA ILE A 10 -0.70 4.61 -10.56
C ILE A 10 -1.66 5.78 -10.34
N LYS A 11 -1.21 6.87 -9.70
CA LYS A 11 -2.03 8.07 -9.47
C LYS A 11 -2.39 8.82 -10.76
N GLU A 12 -1.57 8.72 -11.80
CA GLU A 12 -1.86 9.29 -13.12
C GLU A 12 -2.90 8.48 -13.91
N GLU A 13 -2.89 7.15 -13.78
CA GLU A 13 -3.72 6.26 -14.61
C GLU A 13 -4.99 5.75 -13.92
N VAL A 14 -5.04 5.80 -12.58
CA VAL A 14 -6.18 5.31 -11.79
C VAL A 14 -6.79 6.47 -10.99
N GLU A 15 -8.11 6.61 -11.06
CA GLU A 15 -8.82 7.60 -10.27
C GLU A 15 -8.76 7.24 -8.78
N LEU A 16 -8.09 8.07 -8.00
CA LEU A 16 -7.90 7.89 -6.56
C LEU A 16 -8.25 9.18 -5.82
N PRO A 17 -8.73 9.11 -4.56
CA PRO A 17 -8.80 10.29 -3.72
C PRO A 17 -7.41 10.90 -3.51
N MET A 18 -7.36 12.16 -3.07
CA MET A 18 -6.09 12.78 -2.71
C MET A 18 -5.39 11.95 -1.64
N LEU A 19 -4.13 11.59 -1.91
CA LEU A 19 -3.28 10.82 -0.99
C LEU A 19 -2.15 11.69 -0.45
N LEU A 20 -1.83 11.52 0.84
CA LEU A 20 -0.69 12.13 1.51
C LEU A 20 0.42 11.11 1.72
N SER A 21 1.66 11.55 1.54
CA SER A 21 2.84 10.75 1.83
C SER A 21 3.04 10.60 3.33
N VAL A 22 3.30 9.37 3.78
CA VAL A 22 3.68 9.04 5.16
C VAL A 22 5.18 8.78 5.21
N SER A 23 5.88 9.36 6.19
CA SER A 23 7.34 9.27 6.29
C SER A 23 7.81 9.28 7.74
N GLY A 24 9.09 8.95 7.96
CA GLY A 24 9.69 8.95 9.29
C GLY A 24 9.10 7.89 10.22
N GLU A 25 8.98 8.22 11.51
CA GLU A 25 8.50 7.31 12.55
C GLU A 25 7.09 6.79 12.29
N GLN A 26 6.23 7.61 11.67
CA GLN A 26 4.84 7.23 11.35
C GLN A 26 4.73 5.98 10.46
N VAL A 27 5.73 5.70 9.63
CA VAL A 27 5.78 4.48 8.82
C VAL A 27 5.92 3.26 9.73
N LYS A 28 6.82 3.30 10.71
CA LYS A 28 7.03 2.19 11.65
C LYS A 28 5.76 1.91 12.46
N ASP A 29 5.11 2.97 12.93
CA ASP A 29 3.88 2.89 13.71
C ASP A 29 2.70 2.35 12.90
N SER A 30 2.65 2.66 11.59
CA SER A 30 1.53 2.25 10.73
C SER A 30 1.67 0.83 10.17
N TYR A 31 2.89 0.36 9.91
CA TYR A 31 3.10 -0.85 9.08
C TYR A 31 3.68 -2.05 9.82
N TYR A 32 3.84 -1.99 11.15
CA TYR A 32 4.22 -3.13 11.99
C TYR A 32 5.57 -3.78 11.67
N PHE A 33 6.45 -3.06 10.97
CA PHE A 33 7.84 -3.47 10.74
C PHE A 33 8.76 -2.26 10.78
N ASP A 34 10.05 -2.49 10.98
CA ASP A 34 11.07 -1.43 10.90
C ASP A 34 11.55 -1.25 9.45
N PRO A 35 11.21 -0.15 8.76
CA PRO A 35 11.63 0.05 7.38
C PRO A 35 13.15 0.16 7.26
N SER A 36 13.84 0.65 8.29
CA SER A 36 15.29 0.81 8.27
C SER A 36 16.02 -0.54 8.24
N GLU A 37 15.38 -1.62 8.69
CA GLU A 37 15.93 -2.97 8.65
C GLU A 37 15.58 -3.70 7.36
N LEU A 38 14.32 -3.58 6.89
CA LEU A 38 13.78 -4.46 5.85
C LEU A 38 13.73 -3.82 4.46
N ILE A 39 13.61 -2.49 4.38
CA ILE A 39 13.21 -1.76 3.18
C ILE A 39 14.39 -0.95 2.62
N ALA A 40 14.70 -1.14 1.34
CA ALA A 40 15.71 -0.36 0.62
C ALA A 40 15.15 0.99 0.18
N GLU A 41 13.88 1.01 -0.22
CA GLU A 41 13.15 2.20 -0.68
C GLU A 41 11.65 1.96 -0.47
N GLY A 42 10.90 2.98 -0.03
CA GLY A 42 9.47 2.84 0.20
C GLY A 42 8.71 4.13 -0.07
N SER A 43 7.52 3.98 -0.65
CA SER A 43 6.55 5.05 -0.88
C SER A 43 5.23 4.65 -0.22
N TYR A 44 4.82 5.41 0.79
CA TYR A 44 3.67 5.11 1.63
C TYR A 44 2.66 6.24 1.48
N ASN A 45 1.45 5.94 1.01
CA ASN A 45 0.46 6.96 0.70
C ASN A 45 -0.89 6.58 1.29
N GLN A 46 -1.44 7.46 2.13
CA GLN A 46 -2.73 7.26 2.79
C GLN A 46 -3.71 8.32 2.31
N ALA A 47 -5.01 8.02 2.31
CA ALA A 47 -6.01 9.01 1.96
C ALA A 47 -5.94 10.25 2.86
N MET A 48 -6.03 11.43 2.25
CA MET A 48 -6.07 12.71 2.96
C MET A 48 -7.31 12.83 3.86
N MET A 49 -8.45 12.33 3.38
CA MET A 49 -9.71 12.33 4.12
C MET A 49 -9.84 11.03 4.92
N ASN A 50 -10.08 11.15 6.22
CA ASN A 50 -10.30 10.02 7.12
C ASN A 50 -11.58 9.21 6.82
N THR A 51 -12.43 9.71 5.94
CA THR A 51 -13.62 9.01 5.42
C THR A 51 -13.30 8.11 4.23
N LYS A 52 -12.02 7.98 3.83
CA LYS A 52 -11.58 7.13 2.74
C LYS A 52 -10.61 6.05 3.23
N ALA A 53 -10.87 4.80 2.86
CA ALA A 53 -10.02 3.66 3.19
C ALA A 53 -8.78 3.54 2.29
N THR A 54 -8.70 4.36 1.22
CA THR A 54 -7.68 4.24 0.19
C THR A 54 -6.27 4.36 0.75
N GLU A 55 -5.44 3.38 0.44
CA GLU A 55 -4.04 3.33 0.84
C GLU A 55 -3.23 2.69 -0.28
N LEU A 56 -2.09 3.28 -0.63
CA LEU A 56 -1.19 2.81 -1.67
C LEU A 56 0.25 2.83 -1.17
N VAL A 57 0.80 1.64 -0.99
CA VAL A 57 2.16 1.43 -0.50
C VAL A 57 2.93 0.62 -1.51
N VAL A 58 4.11 1.10 -1.91
CA VAL A 58 5.06 0.34 -2.72
C VAL A 58 6.40 0.37 -2.02
N VAL A 59 6.94 -0.81 -1.73
CA VAL A 59 8.25 -0.97 -1.10
C VAL A 59 9.17 -1.86 -1.92
N LYS A 60 10.46 -1.55 -1.88
CA LYS A 60 11.54 -2.37 -2.39
C LYS A 60 12.28 -2.98 -1.21
N LEU A 61 12.27 -4.30 -1.10
CA LEU A 61 12.95 -5.05 -0.05
C LEU A 61 14.47 -4.94 -0.21
N LYS A 62 15.21 -4.91 0.91
CA LYS A 62 16.68 -5.04 0.90
C LYS A 62 17.14 -6.43 0.46
N SER A 63 16.33 -7.45 0.73
CA SER A 63 16.58 -8.83 0.31
C SER A 63 15.29 -9.64 0.35
N ASP A 64 15.22 -10.64 -0.51
CA ASP A 64 14.09 -11.55 -0.69
C ASP A 64 13.56 -12.16 0.62
N LYS A 65 14.46 -12.48 1.56
CA LYS A 65 14.13 -13.07 2.87
C LYS A 65 13.24 -12.18 3.75
N HIS A 66 13.16 -10.88 3.47
CA HIS A 66 12.37 -9.94 4.27
C HIS A 66 10.90 -9.91 3.85
N TYR A 67 10.52 -10.63 2.79
CA TYR A 67 9.17 -10.61 2.26
C TYR A 67 8.12 -11.01 3.30
N ASP A 68 8.34 -12.10 4.04
CA ASP A 68 7.33 -12.62 4.96
C ASP A 68 7.01 -11.62 6.08
N ALA A 69 8.05 -10.99 6.67
CA ALA A 69 7.89 -9.96 7.69
C ALA A 69 7.15 -8.72 7.16
N VAL A 70 7.49 -8.28 5.94
CA VAL A 70 6.83 -7.13 5.30
C VAL A 70 5.38 -7.45 4.96
N LYS A 71 5.11 -8.64 4.40
CA LYS A 71 3.75 -9.10 4.08
C LYS A 71 2.89 -9.18 5.35
N GLU A 72 3.43 -9.71 6.45
CA GLU A 72 2.74 -9.78 7.73
C GLU A 72 2.34 -8.38 8.21
N GLY A 73 3.26 -7.41 8.21
CA GLY A 73 2.95 -6.06 8.66
C GLY A 73 1.96 -5.30 7.77
N LEU A 74 2.10 -5.44 6.44
CA LEU A 74 1.12 -4.89 5.49
C LEU A 74 -0.28 -5.52 5.65
N THR A 75 -0.34 -6.81 5.98
CA THR A 75 -1.60 -7.51 6.25
C THR A 75 -2.27 -6.97 7.51
N LYS A 76 -1.52 -6.82 8.61
CA LYS A 76 -2.04 -6.21 9.85
C LYS A 76 -2.57 -4.81 9.63
N ARG A 77 -1.84 -4.00 8.84
CA ARG A 77 -2.31 -2.66 8.46
C ARG A 77 -3.65 -2.70 7.70
N ALA A 78 -3.79 -3.60 6.73
CA ALA A 78 -5.07 -3.76 6.02
C ALA A 78 -6.21 -4.19 6.96
N GLU A 79 -5.94 -5.11 7.90
CA GLU A 79 -6.91 -5.55 8.91
C GLU A 79 -7.37 -4.41 9.83
N ASP A 80 -6.47 -3.51 10.23
CA ASP A 80 -6.84 -2.32 11.01
C ASP A 80 -7.77 -1.39 10.24
N ILE A 81 -7.52 -1.21 8.95
CA ILE A 81 -8.36 -0.37 8.08
C ILE A 81 -9.74 -1.02 7.92
N ILE A 82 -9.80 -2.33 7.66
CA ILE A 82 -11.06 -3.10 7.60
C ILE A 82 -11.86 -2.89 8.90
N LYS A 83 -11.22 -3.08 10.05
CA LYS A 83 -11.85 -2.89 11.36
C LYS A 83 -12.36 -1.46 11.54
N THR A 84 -11.56 -0.47 11.16
CA THR A 84 -11.90 0.96 11.25
C THR A 84 -13.17 1.27 10.48
N PHE A 85 -13.32 0.76 9.26
CA PHE A 85 -14.49 1.07 8.41
C PHE A 85 -15.70 0.16 8.65
N SER A 86 -15.55 -0.95 9.38
CA SER A 86 -16.60 -1.94 9.63
C SER A 86 -17.89 -1.40 10.24
N GLN A 87 -17.84 -0.28 10.96
CA GLN A 87 -18.98 0.31 11.68
C GLN A 87 -19.48 1.63 11.09
N TYR A 88 -18.85 2.16 10.04
CA TYR A 88 -19.08 3.55 9.60
C TYR A 88 -19.56 3.66 8.16
N LEU A 89 -18.75 3.21 7.21
CA LEU A 89 -18.98 3.44 5.77
C LEU A 89 -18.89 2.10 5.02
N PRO A 90 -20.03 1.46 4.71
CA PRO A 90 -20.07 0.15 4.06
C PRO A 90 -19.20 0.08 2.80
N ASP A 91 -19.30 1.06 1.90
CA ASP A 91 -18.53 1.09 0.65
C ASP A 91 -17.01 1.10 0.92
N GLN A 92 -16.56 1.87 1.91
CA GLN A 92 -15.14 1.93 2.27
C GLN A 92 -14.67 0.68 2.99
N HIS A 93 -15.56 0.01 3.73
CA HIS A 93 -15.28 -1.29 4.30
C HIS A 93 -15.16 -2.36 3.21
N GLU A 94 -15.94 -2.28 2.14
CA GLU A 94 -15.80 -3.15 0.96
C GLU A 94 -14.47 -2.92 0.23
N ASP A 95 -14.11 -1.66 -0.03
CA ASP A 95 -12.79 -1.32 -0.58
C ASP A 95 -11.66 -1.89 0.30
N ALA A 96 -11.75 -1.72 1.63
CA ALA A 96 -10.76 -2.23 2.59
C ALA A 96 -10.65 -3.76 2.59
N LYS A 97 -11.78 -4.49 2.54
CA LYS A 97 -11.78 -5.96 2.49
C LYS A 97 -11.19 -6.49 1.18
N ASN A 98 -11.28 -5.72 0.11
CA ASN A 98 -10.71 -6.05 -1.19
C ASN A 98 -9.24 -5.61 -1.34
N TYR A 99 -8.51 -5.42 -0.23
CA TYR A 99 -7.08 -5.10 -0.31
C TYR A 99 -6.30 -6.19 -1.06
N GLN A 100 -5.18 -5.80 -1.66
CA GLN A 100 -4.26 -6.75 -2.29
C GLN A 100 -2.82 -6.48 -1.88
N ILE A 101 -2.07 -7.56 -1.72
CA ILE A 101 -0.61 -7.52 -1.58
C ILE A 101 0.00 -8.24 -2.77
N VAL A 102 0.67 -7.51 -3.65
CA VAL A 102 1.26 -8.04 -4.90
C VAL A 102 2.78 -7.97 -4.80
N ARG A 103 3.47 -9.04 -5.21
CA ARG A 103 4.94 -9.11 -5.20
C ARG A 103 5.48 -9.27 -6.62
N GLN A 104 6.50 -8.50 -6.96
CA GLN A 104 7.30 -8.62 -8.18
C GLN A 104 8.79 -8.58 -7.83
N GLY A 105 9.42 -9.74 -7.71
CA GLY A 105 10.78 -9.88 -7.19
C GLY A 105 10.92 -9.27 -5.79
N ASN A 106 11.78 -8.26 -5.65
CA ASN A 106 11.97 -7.52 -4.40
C ASN A 106 10.98 -6.36 -4.21
N TYR A 107 10.03 -6.14 -5.13
CA TYR A 107 9.01 -5.11 -4.97
C TYR A 107 7.74 -5.72 -4.39
N VAL A 108 7.14 -5.04 -3.41
CA VAL A 108 5.89 -5.43 -2.78
C VAL A 108 4.97 -4.21 -2.78
N MET A 109 3.73 -4.39 -3.22
CA MET A 109 2.70 -3.38 -3.19
C MET A 109 1.58 -3.82 -2.25
N LEU A 110 1.15 -2.96 -1.33
CA LEU A 110 -0.18 -3.00 -0.72
C LEU A 110 -1.04 -1.93 -1.42
N SER A 111 -2.25 -2.30 -1.81
CA SER A 111 -3.23 -1.32 -2.28
C SER A 111 -4.60 -1.63 -1.69
N ILE A 112 -5.31 -0.56 -1.33
CA ILE A 112 -6.71 -0.52 -0.95
C ILE A 112 -7.35 0.56 -1.81
N SER A 113 -8.28 0.19 -2.67
CA SER A 113 -8.99 1.11 -3.55
C SER A 113 -10.26 0.45 -4.09
N HIS A 114 -11.07 1.24 -4.78
CA HIS A 114 -12.21 0.74 -5.52
C HIS A 114 -11.78 -0.10 -6.74
N ASP A 115 -10.81 0.37 -7.53
CA ASP A 115 -10.31 -0.31 -8.74
C ASP A 115 -8.93 -0.94 -8.53
N GLN A 116 -8.93 -2.12 -7.91
CA GLN A 116 -7.72 -2.88 -7.61
C GLN A 116 -7.09 -3.51 -8.85
N GLU A 117 -7.90 -3.87 -9.84
CA GLU A 117 -7.41 -4.48 -11.07
C GLU A 117 -6.59 -3.49 -11.89
N ALA A 118 -7.06 -2.23 -12.03
CA ALA A 118 -6.31 -1.18 -12.70
C ALA A 118 -4.99 -0.89 -11.99
N ILE A 119 -5.00 -0.75 -10.66
CA ILE A 119 -3.76 -0.56 -9.87
C ILE A 119 -2.77 -1.70 -10.12
N LYS A 120 -3.23 -2.95 -10.04
CA LYS A 120 -2.38 -4.12 -10.25
C LYS A 120 -1.80 -4.14 -11.66
N LYS A 121 -2.59 -3.81 -12.68
CA LYS A 121 -2.17 -3.77 -14.07
C LYS A 121 -1.07 -2.74 -14.31
N VAL A 122 -1.20 -1.54 -13.73
CA VAL A 122 -0.15 -0.50 -13.79
C VAL A 122 1.10 -0.97 -13.08
N PHE A 123 0.98 -1.49 -11.85
CA PHE A 123 2.11 -2.02 -11.09
C PHE A 123 2.88 -3.11 -11.86
N ASP A 124 2.17 -4.12 -12.38
CA ASP A 124 2.78 -5.22 -13.12
C ASP A 124 3.45 -4.77 -14.43
N SER A 125 3.00 -3.66 -15.03
CA SER A 125 3.55 -3.15 -16.29
C SER A 125 5.03 -2.79 -16.22
N PHE A 126 5.53 -2.49 -15.01
CA PHE A 126 6.93 -2.14 -14.78
C PHE A 126 7.88 -3.34 -14.71
N PHE A 127 7.35 -4.57 -14.69
CA PHE A 127 8.11 -5.81 -14.50
C PHE A 127 7.93 -6.82 -15.63
N LYS A 128 7.35 -6.38 -16.76
CA LYS A 128 7.17 -7.17 -17.97
C LYS A 128 8.37 -7.08 -18.91
#